data_AF-Q9A3L0-F1
#
_entry.id   AF-Q9A3L0-F1
#
_cell.length_a   1.000
_cell.length_b   1.000
_cell.length_c   1.000
_cell.angle_alpha   90.00
_cell.angle_beta   90.00
_cell.angle_gamma   90.00
#
_symmetry.space_group_name_H-M   'P 1'
#
loop_
_entity.id
_entity.type
_entity.pdbx_description
1 polymer ?
#
loop_
_entity_poly.entity_id
_entity_poly.type
_entity_poly.pdbx_seq_one_letter_code
_entity_poly.pdbx_strand_id
1 'polypeptide(L)'
;MTTINPYASTYAPGLTAGQTVAQRASQAAAQAKTRDQSETINTPAVNVTLSPAAQAALKAQTDSRAIEAVVAEAKTQIKARLKAAGATGALKDGNATIDLSALDRRALHAVASNKGDQFPIDQQVVAALALKSRQDAVLAGPAAQARLTGDYAGLYQAALDHLDTAGPEEKSSAAWSREHDALIEGRKQALARPGLAPAGIENDSVAAYMKETGSAVAGAKTRDFGKVAGDVRVALDKQYELAFAPEAAKDRDSGEIDFRRFDDRSLSAIALNKDDQFSTHEIAEAKAEIRARDSAAIKASYQSTAEEAGGFGKAMITRYAAMTVEERQAGGWTPEIYARMTDLQASREKLAQMFNADGSLASPPSLLDWL
;
A
#
# COMPACT_ATOMS: atom_id res chain seq x y z
N MET A 1 53.60 -35.94 -24.86
CA MET A 1 53.15 -36.09 -23.46
C MET A 1 52.91 -34.71 -22.89
N THR A 2 51.65 -34.28 -22.81
CA THR A 2 51.24 -33.18 -21.93
C THR A 2 49.80 -33.45 -21.53
N THR A 3 49.59 -33.66 -20.24
CA THR A 3 48.34 -34.10 -19.62
C THR A 3 47.34 -32.94 -19.57
N ILE A 4 46.13 -33.11 -20.12
CA ILE A 4 45.02 -32.16 -19.93
C ILE A 4 44.39 -32.43 -18.57
N ASN A 5 44.37 -31.42 -17.71
CA ASN A 5 43.71 -31.46 -16.40
C ASN A 5 42.27 -30.92 -16.56
N PRO A 6 41.21 -31.72 -16.33
CA PRO A 6 39.82 -31.32 -16.60
C PRO A 6 39.16 -30.46 -15.51
N TYR A 7 39.92 -29.89 -14.56
CA TYR A 7 39.37 -29.08 -13.46
C TYR A 7 39.98 -27.68 -13.35
N ALA A 8 39.98 -26.92 -14.44
CA ALA A 8 40.23 -25.47 -14.39
C ALA A 8 38.94 -24.70 -14.74
N SER A 9 38.04 -24.60 -13.77
CA SER A 9 36.92 -23.65 -13.78
C SER A 9 37.49 -22.23 -13.76
N THR A 10 37.52 -21.56 -14.92
CA THR A 10 37.85 -20.14 -15.02
C THR A 10 36.69 -19.35 -14.43
N TYR A 11 36.86 -18.93 -13.17
CA TYR A 11 36.00 -17.95 -12.51
C TYR A 11 35.96 -16.67 -13.37
N ALA A 12 34.78 -16.31 -13.86
CA ALA A 12 34.53 -14.95 -14.35
C ALA A 12 34.65 -13.98 -13.15
N PRO A 13 35.36 -12.86 -13.27
CA PRO A 13 35.47 -11.88 -12.19
C PRO A 13 34.10 -11.35 -11.78
N GLY A 14 33.90 -11.31 -10.47
CA GLY A 14 32.60 -11.25 -9.81
C GLY A 14 31.80 -9.97 -10.04
N LEU A 15 30.48 -10.17 -10.09
CA LEU A 15 29.46 -9.20 -9.72
C LEU A 15 29.75 -8.71 -8.30
N THR A 16 30.15 -7.45 -8.14
CA THR A 16 30.37 -6.86 -6.82
C THR A 16 29.03 -6.59 -6.13
N ALA A 17 28.88 -7.09 -4.91
CA ALA A 17 27.74 -6.76 -4.05
C ALA A 17 27.72 -5.25 -3.79
N GLY A 18 26.61 -4.58 -4.12
CA GLY A 18 26.41 -3.14 -3.93
C GLY A 18 25.88 -2.36 -5.14
N GLN A 19 25.78 -2.99 -6.33
CA GLN A 19 25.23 -2.31 -7.51
C GLN A 19 23.69 -2.37 -7.55
N THR A 20 23.07 -1.22 -7.86
CA THR A 20 21.63 -1.09 -8.07
C THR A 20 21.18 -1.78 -9.37
N VAL A 21 19.91 -2.15 -9.48
CA VAL A 21 19.35 -2.84 -10.66
C VAL A 21 19.55 -2.01 -11.95
N ALA A 22 19.50 -0.67 -11.84
CA ALA A 22 19.76 0.24 -12.95
C ALA A 22 21.23 0.18 -13.46
N GLN A 23 22.20 0.00 -12.57
CA GLN A 23 23.61 -0.14 -12.94
C GLN A 23 23.89 -1.47 -13.65
N ARG A 24 23.18 -2.54 -13.27
CA ARG A 24 23.27 -3.85 -13.94
C ARG A 24 22.62 -3.83 -15.32
N ALA A 25 21.47 -3.17 -15.46
CA ALA A 25 20.80 -3.00 -16.76
C ALA A 25 21.64 -2.16 -17.73
N SER A 26 22.31 -1.11 -17.22
CA SER A 26 23.19 -0.25 -18.03
C SER A 26 24.46 -0.98 -18.50
N GLN A 27 25.06 -1.84 -17.66
CA GLN A 27 26.20 -2.67 -18.07
C GLN A 27 25.82 -3.75 -19.09
N ALA A 28 24.62 -4.35 -18.95
CA ALA A 28 24.11 -5.30 -19.94
C ALA A 28 23.81 -4.64 -21.29
N ALA A 29 23.26 -3.42 -21.29
CA ALA A 29 23.02 -2.64 -22.51
C ALA A 29 24.34 -2.14 -23.16
N ALA A 30 25.34 -1.78 -22.35
CA ALA A 30 26.66 -1.39 -22.86
C ALA A 30 27.42 -2.58 -23.48
N GLN A 31 27.28 -3.79 -22.93
CA GLN A 31 27.84 -5.01 -23.51
C GLN A 31 27.12 -5.48 -24.78
N ALA A 32 25.85 -5.13 -24.96
CA ALA A 32 25.12 -5.39 -26.20
C ALA A 32 25.65 -4.54 -27.37
N LYS A 33 26.15 -3.32 -27.09
CA LYS A 33 26.63 -2.39 -28.13
C LYS A 33 28.03 -2.72 -28.67
N THR A 34 28.84 -3.50 -27.95
CA THR A 34 30.20 -3.91 -28.36
C THR A 34 30.27 -5.25 -29.09
N ARG A 35 29.15 -5.98 -29.22
CA ARG A 35 29.12 -7.31 -29.85
C ARG A 35 28.81 -7.32 -31.35
N ASP A 36 28.45 -6.17 -31.92
CA ASP A 36 27.99 -6.04 -33.31
C ASP A 36 29.14 -5.86 -34.34
N GLN A 37 30.38 -6.20 -33.97
CA GLN A 37 31.55 -6.11 -34.85
C GLN A 37 32.50 -7.32 -34.75
N SER A 38 31.97 -8.54 -34.83
CA SER A 38 32.81 -9.72 -35.09
C SER A 38 32.05 -10.78 -35.88
N GLU A 39 32.44 -10.96 -37.14
CA GLU A 39 31.77 -11.82 -38.14
C GLU A 39 31.88 -13.34 -37.89
N THR A 40 32.42 -13.83 -36.78
CA THR A 40 32.75 -15.27 -36.67
C THR A 40 32.59 -15.88 -35.27
N ILE A 41 31.48 -15.67 -34.56
CA ILE A 41 31.07 -16.60 -33.48
C ILE A 41 29.54 -16.72 -33.44
N ASN A 42 29.00 -17.83 -33.97
CA ASN A 42 27.65 -18.32 -33.66
C ASN A 42 27.59 -18.70 -32.18
N THR A 43 27.43 -17.69 -31.31
CA THR A 43 27.10 -17.90 -29.91
C THR A 43 25.59 -17.97 -29.82
N PRO A 44 24.97 -18.99 -29.20
CA PRO A 44 23.53 -19.02 -29.02
C PRO A 44 23.09 -17.73 -28.32
N ALA A 45 22.13 -17.03 -28.93
CA ALA A 45 21.55 -15.83 -28.35
C ALA A 45 21.00 -16.17 -26.96
N VAL A 46 21.63 -15.63 -25.91
CA VAL A 46 21.10 -15.75 -24.56
C VAL A 46 19.93 -14.77 -24.48
N ASN A 47 18.71 -15.28 -24.65
CA ASN A 47 17.51 -14.48 -24.39
C ASN A 47 17.41 -14.22 -22.88
N VAL A 48 17.93 -13.07 -22.45
CA VAL A 48 17.73 -12.58 -21.08
C VAL A 48 16.28 -12.11 -20.98
N THR A 49 15.41 -12.97 -20.44
CA THR A 49 14.03 -12.58 -20.15
C THR A 49 14.02 -11.81 -18.84
N LEU A 50 13.73 -10.51 -18.91
CA LEU A 50 13.54 -9.67 -17.71
C LEU A 50 12.37 -10.21 -16.88
N SER A 51 12.47 -10.17 -15.55
CA SER A 51 11.32 -10.47 -14.69
C SER A 51 10.18 -9.46 -14.95
N PRO A 52 8.91 -9.80 -14.70
CA PRO A 52 7.81 -8.85 -14.85
C PRO A 52 8.02 -7.54 -14.08
N ALA A 53 8.62 -7.61 -12.89
CA ALA A 53 8.98 -6.44 -12.09
C ALA A 53 10.07 -5.59 -12.78
N ALA A 54 11.10 -6.23 -13.34
CA ALA A 54 12.15 -5.52 -14.08
C ALA A 54 11.63 -4.91 -15.39
N GLN A 55 10.67 -5.55 -16.07
CA GLN A 55 10.00 -4.99 -17.23
C GLN A 55 9.13 -3.79 -16.85
N ALA A 56 8.39 -3.85 -15.75
CA ALA A 56 7.60 -2.73 -15.24
C ALA A 56 8.48 -1.55 -14.81
N ALA A 57 9.58 -1.82 -14.10
CA ALA A 57 10.57 -0.79 -13.74
C ALA A 57 11.22 -0.17 -14.97
N LEU A 58 11.60 -0.97 -15.97
CA LEU A 58 12.15 -0.47 -17.22
C LEU A 58 11.12 0.39 -17.95
N LYS A 59 9.88 -0.06 -18.07
CA LYS A 59 8.79 0.71 -18.68
C LYS A 59 8.59 2.06 -17.99
N ALA A 60 8.58 2.08 -16.66
CA ALA A 60 8.47 3.31 -15.87
C ALA A 60 9.68 4.24 -16.06
N GLN A 61 10.88 3.68 -16.19
CA GLN A 61 12.11 4.44 -16.39
C GLN A 61 12.28 4.97 -17.82
N THR A 62 11.75 4.26 -18.81
CA THR A 62 11.78 4.66 -20.23
C THR A 62 10.54 5.45 -20.66
N ASP A 63 9.58 5.66 -19.76
CA ASP A 63 8.38 6.43 -20.07
C ASP A 63 8.74 7.91 -20.23
N SER A 64 8.90 8.32 -21.49
CA SER A 64 9.24 9.69 -21.88
C SER A 64 8.02 10.61 -22.01
N ARG A 65 6.81 10.16 -21.64
CA ARG A 65 5.63 11.05 -21.63
C ARG A 65 5.89 12.21 -20.67
N ALA A 66 5.61 13.43 -21.11
CA ALA A 66 5.58 14.58 -20.21
C ALA A 66 4.47 14.41 -19.16
N ILE A 67 4.66 14.94 -17.95
CA ILE A 67 3.70 14.76 -16.86
C ILE A 67 2.33 15.36 -17.20
N GLU A 68 2.29 16.43 -17.99
CA GLU A 68 1.08 17.06 -18.50
C GLU A 68 0.29 16.12 -19.41
N ALA A 69 0.98 15.33 -20.23
CA ALA A 69 0.36 14.33 -21.09
C ALA A 69 -0.23 13.17 -20.27
N VAL A 70 0.49 12.72 -19.23
CA VAL A 70 -0.01 11.69 -18.30
C VAL A 70 -1.26 12.18 -17.58
N VAL A 71 -1.26 13.44 -17.10
CA VAL A 71 -2.42 14.06 -16.46
C VAL A 71 -3.61 14.17 -17.42
N ALA A 72 -3.40 14.64 -18.65
CA ALA A 72 -4.46 14.77 -19.65
C ALA A 72 -5.07 13.41 -20.05
N GLU A 73 -4.23 12.40 -20.20
CA GLU A 73 -4.66 11.02 -20.48
C GLU A 73 -5.50 10.47 -19.32
N ALA A 74 -5.02 10.62 -18.08
CA ALA A 74 -5.73 10.16 -16.89
C ALA A 74 -7.11 10.82 -16.76
N LYS A 75 -7.22 12.13 -16.99
CA LYS A 75 -8.50 12.86 -16.99
C LYS A 75 -9.47 12.31 -18.04
N THR A 76 -8.99 12.05 -19.25
CA THR A 76 -9.80 11.49 -20.35
C THR A 76 -10.32 10.10 -19.97
N GLN A 77 -9.44 9.27 -19.43
CA GLN A 77 -9.74 7.91 -19.00
C GLN A 77 -10.72 7.85 -17.82
N ILE A 78 -10.61 8.76 -16.84
CA ILE A 78 -11.53 8.85 -15.71
C ILE A 78 -12.90 9.35 -16.18
N LYS A 79 -12.95 10.40 -17.01
CA LYS A 79 -14.20 10.93 -17.57
C LYS A 79 -14.98 9.87 -18.35
N ALA A 80 -14.27 9.07 -19.16
CA ALA A 80 -14.89 7.97 -19.91
C ALA A 80 -15.50 6.92 -18.97
N ARG A 81 -14.81 6.57 -17.89
CA ARG A 81 -15.28 5.60 -16.88
C ARG A 81 -16.48 6.12 -16.08
N LEU A 82 -16.45 7.38 -15.65
CA LEU A 82 -17.60 8.03 -14.99
C LEU A 82 -18.83 8.02 -15.89
N LYS A 83 -18.66 8.39 -17.16
CA LYS A 83 -19.74 8.35 -18.16
C LYS A 83 -20.28 6.92 -18.36
N ALA A 84 -19.41 5.93 -18.47
CA ALA A 84 -19.81 4.53 -18.63
C ALA A 84 -20.56 3.99 -17.40
N ALA A 85 -20.17 4.43 -16.19
CA ALA A 85 -20.83 4.07 -14.94
C ALA A 85 -22.11 4.87 -14.65
N GLY A 86 -22.40 5.92 -15.43
CA GLY A 86 -23.48 6.87 -15.11
C GLY A 86 -23.26 7.61 -13.78
N ALA A 87 -22.02 7.70 -13.32
CA ALA A 87 -21.65 8.26 -12.03
C ALA A 87 -21.30 9.75 -12.15
N THR A 88 -21.74 10.54 -11.17
CA THR A 88 -21.44 11.98 -11.09
C THR A 88 -20.11 12.30 -10.41
N GLY A 89 -19.55 11.34 -9.69
CA GLY A 89 -18.26 11.42 -9.00
C GLY A 89 -17.66 10.03 -8.83
N ALA A 90 -16.37 9.94 -8.54
CA ALA A 90 -15.62 8.70 -8.39
C ALA A 90 -15.87 7.99 -7.05
N LEU A 91 -16.37 8.72 -6.04
CA LEU A 91 -16.80 8.17 -4.75
C LEU A 91 -18.27 8.51 -4.47
N LYS A 92 -18.95 7.57 -3.82
CA LYS A 92 -20.25 7.78 -3.19
C LYS A 92 -20.30 7.02 -1.87
N ASP A 93 -20.57 7.73 -0.77
CA ASP A 93 -20.65 7.15 0.58
C ASP A 93 -19.40 6.35 1.00
N GLY A 94 -18.23 6.78 0.53
CA GLY A 94 -16.94 6.11 0.75
C GLY A 94 -16.71 4.89 -0.13
N ASN A 95 -17.58 4.60 -1.10
CA ASN A 95 -17.43 3.50 -2.05
C ASN A 95 -17.04 4.04 -3.42
N ALA A 96 -16.09 3.37 -4.09
CA ALA A 96 -15.70 3.70 -5.45
C ALA A 96 -16.86 3.41 -6.42
N THR A 97 -17.17 4.36 -7.29
CA THR A 97 -18.19 4.24 -8.34
C THR A 97 -17.59 3.82 -9.68
N ILE A 98 -16.27 3.91 -9.80
CA ILE A 98 -15.49 3.58 -11.00
C ILE A 98 -14.28 2.73 -10.64
N ASP A 99 -13.88 1.86 -11.55
CA ASP A 99 -12.66 1.08 -11.42
C ASP A 99 -11.48 1.73 -12.16
N LEU A 100 -10.43 2.08 -11.41
CA LEU A 100 -9.18 2.64 -11.93
C LEU A 100 -8.04 1.61 -12.03
N SER A 101 -8.31 0.32 -11.76
CA SER A 101 -7.33 -0.76 -11.79
C SER A 101 -6.62 -0.95 -13.13
N ALA A 102 -7.17 -0.40 -14.22
CA ALA A 102 -6.58 -0.45 -15.55
C ALA A 102 -5.68 0.77 -15.90
N LEU A 103 -5.66 1.83 -15.10
CA LEU A 103 -4.74 2.96 -15.31
C LEU A 103 -3.30 2.55 -14.96
N ASP A 104 -2.30 3.02 -15.68
CA ASP A 104 -0.91 2.72 -15.30
C ASP A 104 -0.52 3.39 -13.96
N ARG A 105 0.51 2.87 -13.28
CA ARG A 105 0.93 3.37 -11.95
C ARG A 105 1.24 4.86 -11.95
N ARG A 106 1.87 5.37 -13.01
CA ARG A 106 2.26 6.78 -13.12
C ARG A 106 1.04 7.67 -13.28
N ALA A 107 0.05 7.24 -14.08
CA ALA A 107 -1.25 7.90 -14.17
C ALA A 107 -2.00 7.88 -12.82
N LEU A 108 -2.04 6.73 -12.14
CA LEU A 108 -2.65 6.64 -10.81
C LEU A 108 -1.95 7.54 -9.80
N HIS A 109 -0.61 7.59 -9.80
CA HIS A 109 0.15 8.48 -8.93
C HIS A 109 -0.14 9.94 -9.26
N ALA A 110 -0.19 10.32 -10.53
CA ALA A 110 -0.51 11.68 -10.95
C ALA A 110 -1.89 12.13 -10.46
N VAL A 111 -2.89 11.25 -10.56
CA VAL A 111 -4.25 11.50 -10.02
C VAL A 111 -4.20 11.54 -8.49
N ALA A 112 -3.61 10.53 -7.87
CA ALA A 112 -3.56 10.38 -6.42
C ALA A 112 -2.76 11.49 -5.74
N SER A 113 -1.79 12.12 -6.39
CA SER A 113 -1.03 13.24 -5.83
C SER A 113 -1.55 14.61 -6.32
N ASN A 114 -2.71 14.65 -6.96
CA ASN A 114 -3.31 15.85 -7.55
C ASN A 114 -2.34 16.66 -8.44
N LYS A 115 -1.59 16.01 -9.34
CA LYS A 115 -0.62 16.74 -10.16
C LYS A 115 -1.30 17.82 -10.99
N GLY A 116 -0.78 19.04 -10.85
CA GLY A 116 -1.29 20.24 -11.53
C GLY A 116 -2.62 20.75 -10.98
N ASP A 117 -3.05 20.28 -9.80
CA ASP A 117 -4.30 20.69 -9.13
C ASP A 117 -5.56 20.47 -9.99
N GLN A 118 -5.57 19.38 -10.76
CA GLN A 118 -6.60 19.12 -11.78
C GLN A 118 -7.59 18.00 -11.43
N PHE A 119 -7.43 17.34 -10.29
CA PHE A 119 -8.21 16.16 -9.92
C PHE A 119 -9.06 16.46 -8.69
N PRO A 120 -10.39 16.31 -8.78
CA PRO A 120 -11.27 16.33 -7.62
C PRO A 120 -10.89 15.28 -6.58
N ILE A 121 -11.13 15.57 -5.30
CA ILE A 121 -10.67 14.73 -4.17
C ILE A 121 -11.12 13.26 -4.28
N ASP A 122 -12.32 13.02 -4.78
CA ASP A 122 -12.86 11.68 -4.94
C ASP A 122 -12.04 10.84 -5.93
N GLN A 123 -11.60 11.43 -7.03
CA GLN A 123 -10.71 10.78 -8.01
C GLN A 123 -9.35 10.50 -7.39
N GLN A 124 -8.81 11.44 -6.60
CA GLN A 124 -7.54 11.26 -5.91
C GLN A 124 -7.61 10.05 -4.95
N VAL A 125 -8.70 9.94 -4.19
CA VAL A 125 -8.91 8.84 -3.24
C VAL A 125 -9.04 7.49 -3.95
N VAL A 126 -9.86 7.39 -5.01
CA VAL A 126 -9.99 6.12 -5.76
C VAL A 126 -8.67 5.72 -6.39
N ALA A 127 -7.88 6.68 -6.89
CA ALA A 127 -6.55 6.39 -7.42
C ALA A 127 -5.58 5.91 -6.33
N ALA A 128 -5.61 6.52 -5.14
CA ALA A 128 -4.82 6.07 -3.99
C ALA A 128 -5.21 4.65 -3.54
N LEU A 129 -6.51 4.33 -3.51
CA LEU A 129 -7.00 2.99 -3.22
C LEU A 129 -6.56 1.97 -4.28
N ALA A 130 -6.56 2.34 -5.56
CA ALA A 130 -6.07 1.49 -6.63
C ALA A 130 -4.56 1.21 -6.52
N LEU A 131 -3.75 2.21 -6.12
CA LEU A 131 -2.32 2.02 -5.82
C LEU A 131 -2.13 1.07 -4.62
N LYS A 132 -2.88 1.29 -3.52
CA LYS A 132 -2.85 0.42 -2.35
C LYS A 132 -3.23 -1.02 -2.70
N SER A 133 -4.31 -1.23 -3.44
CA SER A 133 -4.75 -2.56 -3.85
C SER A 133 -3.67 -3.30 -4.67
N ARG A 134 -2.91 -2.58 -5.50
CA ARG A 134 -1.78 -3.16 -6.24
C ARG A 134 -0.63 -3.55 -5.32
N GLN A 135 -0.28 -2.71 -4.36
CA GLN A 135 0.72 -3.04 -3.35
C GLN A 135 0.29 -4.28 -2.56
N ASP A 136 -0.94 -4.28 -2.07
CA ASP A 136 -1.51 -5.39 -1.30
C ASP A 136 -1.47 -6.72 -2.07
N ALA A 137 -1.75 -6.68 -3.39
CA ALA A 137 -1.66 -7.85 -4.26
C ALA A 137 -0.22 -8.37 -4.43
N VAL A 138 0.76 -7.47 -4.49
CA VAL A 138 2.18 -7.84 -4.58
C VAL A 138 2.68 -8.44 -3.27
N LEU A 139 2.23 -7.90 -2.12
CA LEU A 139 2.64 -8.37 -0.81
C LEU A 139 1.96 -9.68 -0.39
N ALA A 140 0.79 -10.02 -0.94
CA ALA A 140 -0.01 -11.16 -0.50
C ALA A 140 0.75 -12.50 -0.47
N GLY A 141 1.42 -12.85 -1.58
CA GLY A 141 2.20 -14.08 -1.67
C GLY A 141 3.39 -14.11 -0.70
N PRO A 142 4.31 -13.14 -0.78
CA PRO A 142 5.45 -13.04 0.13
C PRO A 142 5.05 -12.97 1.61
N ALA A 143 3.92 -12.32 1.94
CA ALA A 143 3.42 -12.25 3.30
C ALA A 143 2.88 -13.59 3.80
N ALA A 144 2.17 -14.35 2.95
CA ALA A 144 1.76 -15.71 3.29
C ALA A 144 2.99 -16.61 3.55
N GLN A 145 4.04 -16.49 2.71
CA GLN A 145 5.30 -17.20 2.94
C GLN A 145 5.97 -16.78 4.25
N ALA A 146 6.12 -15.47 4.50
CA ALA A 146 6.73 -14.94 5.71
C ALA A 146 6.02 -15.43 6.99
N ARG A 147 4.68 -15.56 6.96
CA ARG A 147 3.90 -16.12 8.08
C ARG A 147 4.19 -17.60 8.35
N LEU A 148 4.53 -18.37 7.32
CA LEU A 148 4.78 -19.82 7.43
C LEU A 148 6.24 -20.13 7.76
N THR A 149 7.17 -19.41 7.15
CA THR A 149 8.60 -19.73 7.19
C THR A 149 9.41 -18.73 8.01
N GLY A 150 8.83 -17.58 8.36
CA GLY A 150 9.55 -16.48 8.99
C GLY A 150 10.42 -15.67 8.02
N ASP A 151 10.23 -15.83 6.70
CA ASP A 151 10.96 -15.11 5.66
C ASP A 151 10.48 -13.66 5.49
N TYR A 152 10.67 -12.85 6.54
CA TYR A 152 10.38 -11.43 6.49
C TYR A 152 11.35 -10.68 5.56
N ALA A 153 12.60 -11.13 5.43
CA ALA A 153 13.55 -10.49 4.53
C ALA A 153 13.09 -10.55 3.06
N GLY A 154 12.53 -11.69 2.62
CA GLY A 154 11.90 -11.84 1.31
C GLY A 154 10.67 -10.94 1.13
N LEU A 155 9.83 -10.81 2.16
CA LEU A 155 8.67 -9.91 2.13
C LEU A 155 9.08 -8.43 1.97
N TYR A 156 10.04 -7.94 2.75
CA TYR A 156 10.52 -6.55 2.61
C TYR A 156 11.25 -6.33 1.29
N GLN A 157 11.96 -7.34 0.76
CA GLN A 157 12.53 -7.25 -0.58
C GLN A 157 11.45 -7.10 -1.65
N ALA A 158 10.37 -7.87 -1.59
CA ALA A 158 9.27 -7.75 -2.55
C ALA A 158 8.60 -6.37 -2.48
N ALA A 159 8.47 -5.80 -1.29
CA ALA A 159 7.99 -4.43 -1.11
C ALA A 159 8.92 -3.38 -1.73
N LEU A 160 10.23 -3.50 -1.50
CA LEU A 160 11.25 -2.63 -2.13
C LEU A 160 11.22 -2.73 -3.66
N ASP A 161 11.19 -3.96 -4.18
CA ASP A 161 11.13 -4.21 -5.62
C ASP A 161 9.87 -3.58 -6.24
N HIS A 162 8.73 -3.66 -5.55
CA HIS A 162 7.53 -2.96 -5.97
C HIS A 162 7.72 -1.45 -5.93
N LEU A 163 8.19 -0.89 -4.83
CA LEU A 163 8.38 0.55 -4.65
C LEU A 163 9.35 1.13 -5.71
N ASP A 164 10.35 0.35 -6.13
CA ASP A 164 11.31 0.73 -7.16
C ASP A 164 10.74 0.77 -8.58
N THR A 165 9.56 0.18 -8.82
CA THR A 165 8.83 0.34 -10.09
C THR A 165 8.13 1.70 -10.25
N ALA A 166 8.21 2.56 -9.22
CA ALA A 166 7.68 3.92 -9.25
C ALA A 166 8.27 4.76 -10.39
N GLY A 167 7.44 5.66 -10.94
CA GLY A 167 7.85 6.65 -11.94
C GLY A 167 8.70 7.77 -11.34
N PRO A 168 9.28 8.65 -12.16
CA PRO A 168 10.16 9.72 -11.71
C PRO A 168 9.46 10.70 -10.75
N GLU A 169 8.18 11.02 -11.01
CA GLU A 169 7.42 11.94 -10.14
C GLU A 169 7.21 11.36 -8.74
N GLU A 170 6.90 10.06 -8.67
CA GLU A 170 6.69 9.37 -7.39
C GLU A 170 8.00 9.24 -6.62
N LYS A 171 9.09 8.86 -7.30
CA LYS A 171 10.44 8.78 -6.70
C LYS A 171 10.97 10.11 -6.18
N SER A 172 10.53 11.23 -6.77
CA SER A 172 10.90 12.56 -6.30
C SER A 172 10.15 13.01 -5.04
N SER A 173 9.13 12.26 -4.59
CA SER A 173 8.31 12.62 -3.45
C SER A 173 8.95 12.27 -2.11
N ALA A 174 8.68 13.07 -1.08
CA ALA A 174 9.12 12.79 0.29
C ALA A 174 8.48 11.51 0.85
N ALA A 175 7.24 11.20 0.45
CA ALA A 175 6.55 9.98 0.85
C ALA A 175 7.30 8.72 0.36
N TRP A 176 7.72 8.72 -0.91
CA TRP A 176 8.51 7.61 -1.47
C TRP A 176 9.84 7.42 -0.73
N SER A 177 10.57 8.51 -0.44
CA SER A 177 11.84 8.42 0.28
C SER A 177 11.66 7.83 1.69
N ARG A 178 10.64 8.29 2.43
CA ARG A 178 10.36 7.79 3.79
C ARG A 178 9.99 6.31 3.79
N GLU A 179 9.15 5.89 2.85
CA GLU A 179 8.77 4.48 2.73
C GLU A 179 9.98 3.62 2.32
N HIS A 180 10.78 4.08 1.36
CA HIS A 180 11.97 3.38 0.91
C HIS A 180 12.97 3.17 2.06
N ASP A 181 13.23 4.20 2.87
CA ASP A 181 14.13 4.10 4.02
C ASP A 181 13.57 3.16 5.11
N ALA A 182 12.26 3.23 5.38
CA ALA A 182 11.58 2.33 6.31
C ALA A 182 11.69 0.86 5.86
N LEU A 183 11.50 0.60 4.57
CA LEU A 183 11.61 -0.75 4.01
C LEU A 183 13.05 -1.28 4.02
N ILE A 184 14.05 -0.42 3.79
CA ILE A 184 15.47 -0.78 3.94
C ILE A 184 15.77 -1.17 5.39
N GLU A 185 15.34 -0.37 6.36
CA GLU A 185 15.56 -0.67 7.78
C GLU A 185 14.81 -1.95 8.19
N GLY A 186 13.58 -2.15 7.72
CA GLY A 186 12.82 -3.38 7.98
C GLY A 186 13.50 -4.62 7.42
N ARG A 187 14.01 -4.55 6.18
CA ARG A 187 14.80 -5.62 5.60
C ARG A 187 16.08 -5.89 6.40
N LYS A 188 16.78 -4.84 6.85
CA LYS A 188 17.98 -4.97 7.68
C LYS A 188 17.68 -5.66 9.01
N GLN A 189 16.60 -5.30 9.69
CA GLN A 189 16.18 -5.98 10.92
C GLN A 189 15.80 -7.44 10.67
N ALA A 190 15.07 -7.73 9.60
CA ALA A 190 14.69 -9.10 9.22
C ALA A 190 15.89 -10.00 8.91
N LEU A 191 16.95 -9.44 8.29
CA LEU A 191 18.21 -10.16 8.06
C LEU A 191 19.00 -10.38 9.34
N ALA A 192 18.99 -9.41 10.27
CA ALA A 192 19.69 -9.53 11.55
C ALA A 192 19.00 -10.53 12.49
N ARG A 193 17.68 -10.70 12.38
CA ARG A 193 16.88 -11.59 13.23
C ARG A 193 15.93 -12.44 12.38
N PRO A 194 16.46 -13.46 11.66
CA PRO A 194 15.63 -14.34 10.83
C PRO A 194 14.49 -14.96 11.63
N GLY A 195 13.30 -15.01 11.04
CA GLY A 195 12.10 -15.55 11.69
C GLY A 195 11.33 -14.57 12.58
N LEU A 196 11.89 -13.40 12.89
CA LEU A 196 11.22 -12.37 13.67
C LEU A 196 10.77 -11.21 12.78
N ALA A 197 9.50 -10.82 12.91
CA ALA A 197 8.97 -9.66 12.20
C ALA A 197 9.68 -8.38 12.68
N PRO A 198 10.11 -7.49 11.77
CA PRO A 198 10.59 -6.15 12.14
C PRO A 198 9.54 -5.35 12.91
N ALA A 199 9.98 -4.45 13.78
CA ALA A 199 9.10 -3.67 14.64
C ALA A 199 9.69 -2.30 14.96
N GLY A 200 8.83 -1.34 15.32
CA GLY A 200 9.25 -0.01 15.76
C GLY A 200 9.77 0.89 14.63
N ILE A 201 9.42 0.58 13.39
CA ILE A 201 9.82 1.37 12.21
C ILE A 201 8.67 2.29 11.82
N GLU A 202 8.93 3.59 11.77
CA GLU A 202 7.95 4.59 11.35
C GLU A 202 7.73 4.52 9.83
N ASN A 203 6.49 4.71 9.37
CA ASN A 203 6.11 4.62 7.95
C ASN A 203 6.31 3.23 7.28
N ASP A 204 6.37 2.17 8.08
CA ASP A 204 6.51 0.80 7.56
C ASP A 204 5.21 0.27 6.93
N SER A 205 5.15 0.31 5.60
CA SER A 205 4.00 -0.16 4.83
C SER A 205 3.82 -1.68 4.88
N VAL A 206 4.90 -2.46 5.08
CA VAL A 206 4.83 -3.92 5.23
C VAL A 206 4.24 -4.27 6.58
N ALA A 207 4.68 -3.64 7.67
CA ALA A 207 4.10 -3.85 8.99
C ALA A 207 2.62 -3.45 9.01
N ALA A 208 2.27 -2.32 8.38
CA ALA A 208 0.89 -1.90 8.22
C ALA A 208 0.05 -2.93 7.45
N TYR A 209 0.55 -3.40 6.30
CA TYR A 209 -0.10 -4.45 5.51
C TYR A 209 -0.28 -5.75 6.30
N MET A 210 0.76 -6.18 7.02
CA MET A 210 0.74 -7.39 7.83
C MET A 210 -0.26 -7.28 8.97
N LYS A 211 -0.47 -6.09 9.53
CA LYS A 211 -1.49 -5.84 10.54
C LYS A 211 -2.90 -5.84 9.95
N GLU A 212 -3.07 -5.22 8.79
CA GLU A 212 -4.35 -5.13 8.08
C GLU A 212 -4.80 -6.46 7.45
N THR A 213 -3.87 -7.37 7.13
CA THR A 213 -4.17 -8.63 6.42
C THR A 213 -3.73 -9.88 7.17
N GLY A 214 -3.03 -9.73 8.30
CA GLY A 214 -2.40 -10.82 9.05
C GLY A 214 -3.36 -11.58 9.92
N SER A 215 -4.53 -11.90 9.40
CA SER A 215 -5.50 -12.69 10.12
C SER A 215 -5.11 -14.16 10.20
N ALA A 216 -5.39 -14.75 11.35
CA ALA A 216 -5.57 -16.18 11.54
C ALA A 216 -6.68 -16.74 10.63
N VAL A 217 -7.53 -15.88 10.07
CA VAL A 217 -8.63 -16.20 9.16
C VAL A 217 -8.26 -15.88 7.71
N ALA A 218 -8.21 -16.90 6.85
CA ALA A 218 -7.95 -16.72 5.43
C ALA A 218 -9.07 -15.94 4.73
N GLY A 219 -8.70 -14.91 3.96
CA GLY A 219 -9.62 -14.16 3.09
C GLY A 219 -10.65 -13.32 3.84
N ALA A 220 -10.36 -12.87 5.06
CA ALA A 220 -11.34 -12.21 5.91
C ALA A 220 -12.04 -11.03 5.21
N LYS A 221 -11.34 -10.20 4.42
CA LYS A 221 -11.92 -9.06 3.69
C LYS A 221 -12.93 -9.42 2.59
N THR A 222 -12.90 -10.63 2.03
CA THR A 222 -13.79 -11.05 0.92
C THR A 222 -14.82 -12.09 1.31
N ARG A 223 -14.67 -12.69 2.50
CA ARG A 223 -15.58 -13.73 3.01
C ARG A 223 -16.81 -13.14 3.69
N ASP A 224 -17.83 -13.98 3.83
CA ASP A 224 -18.99 -13.69 4.66
C ASP A 224 -18.58 -13.41 6.11
N PHE A 225 -19.17 -12.38 6.72
CA PHE A 225 -18.74 -11.89 8.03
C PHE A 225 -19.07 -12.86 9.18
N GLY A 226 -20.18 -13.60 9.11
CA GLY A 226 -20.52 -14.62 10.10
C GLY A 226 -19.53 -15.80 10.03
N LYS A 227 -19.08 -16.16 8.83
CA LYS A 227 -17.98 -17.14 8.67
C LYS A 227 -16.65 -16.63 9.24
N VAL A 228 -16.37 -15.33 9.11
CA VAL A 228 -15.19 -14.72 9.74
C VAL A 228 -15.28 -14.85 11.26
N ALA A 229 -16.44 -14.53 11.87
CA ALA A 229 -16.64 -14.68 13.31
C ALA A 229 -16.38 -16.11 13.81
N GLY A 230 -16.91 -17.12 13.11
CA GLY A 230 -16.67 -18.52 13.45
C GLY A 230 -15.20 -18.93 13.39
N ASP A 231 -14.47 -18.51 12.35
CA ASP A 231 -13.03 -18.81 12.23
C ASP A 231 -12.20 -18.07 13.30
N VAL A 232 -12.60 -16.85 13.67
CA VAL A 232 -11.99 -16.08 14.77
C VAL A 232 -12.17 -16.79 16.11
N ARG A 233 -13.37 -17.32 16.39
CA ARG A 233 -13.65 -18.08 17.60
C ARG A 233 -12.72 -19.30 17.74
N VAL A 234 -12.55 -20.05 16.65
CA VAL A 234 -11.64 -21.22 16.60
C VAL A 234 -10.19 -20.79 16.86
N ALA A 235 -9.76 -19.65 16.30
CA ALA A 235 -8.41 -19.13 16.50
C ALA A 235 -8.16 -18.67 17.94
N LEU A 236 -9.13 -18.00 18.58
CA LEU A 236 -9.05 -17.60 19.99
C LEU A 236 -9.03 -18.81 20.93
N ASP A 237 -9.92 -19.78 20.72
CA ASP A 237 -9.96 -20.99 21.56
C ASP A 237 -8.63 -21.74 21.49
N LYS A 238 -8.03 -21.84 20.29
CA LYS A 238 -6.68 -22.41 20.13
C LYS A 238 -5.58 -21.56 20.80
N GLN A 239 -5.70 -20.23 20.80
CA GLN A 239 -4.76 -19.37 21.50
C GLN A 239 -4.80 -19.64 23.01
N TYR A 240 -5.99 -19.82 23.58
CA TYR A 240 -6.16 -20.11 25.00
C TYR A 240 -5.58 -21.47 25.39
N GLU A 241 -5.78 -22.51 24.57
CA GLU A 241 -5.18 -23.83 24.77
C GLU A 241 -3.63 -23.79 24.78
N LEU A 242 -3.04 -22.89 24.01
CA LEU A 242 -1.59 -22.77 23.85
C LEU A 242 -0.96 -21.71 24.78
N ALA A 243 -1.76 -20.97 25.53
CA ALA A 243 -1.29 -19.88 26.38
C ALA A 243 -0.58 -20.40 27.62
N PHE A 244 0.74 -20.16 27.69
CA PHE A 244 1.57 -20.55 28.84
C PHE A 244 2.03 -19.36 29.69
N ALA A 245 2.03 -18.14 29.14
CA ALA A 245 2.44 -16.95 29.88
C ALA A 245 1.48 -16.66 31.05
N PRO A 246 1.96 -16.11 32.18
CA PRO A 246 1.12 -15.82 33.36
C PRO A 246 -0.04 -14.86 33.06
N GLU A 247 0.24 -13.81 32.30
CA GLU A 247 -0.69 -12.73 31.94
C GLU A 247 -1.59 -13.04 30.74
N ALA A 248 -1.24 -14.05 29.94
CA ALA A 248 -2.02 -14.39 28.75
C ALA A 248 -3.39 -14.98 29.11
N ALA A 249 -4.39 -14.62 28.32
CA ALA A 249 -5.73 -15.20 28.39
C ALA A 249 -5.67 -16.72 28.17
N LYS A 250 -6.29 -17.46 29.09
CA LYS A 250 -6.43 -18.94 29.06
C LYS A 250 -7.89 -19.37 28.99
N ASP A 251 -8.79 -18.41 29.09
CA ASP A 251 -10.23 -18.56 28.97
C ASP A 251 -10.81 -17.28 28.35
N ARG A 252 -12.13 -17.28 28.18
CA ARG A 252 -12.84 -16.19 27.51
C ARG A 252 -13.03 -14.97 28.39
N ASP A 253 -12.87 -15.08 29.71
CA ASP A 253 -13.36 -14.10 30.67
C ASP A 253 -12.23 -13.31 31.34
N SER A 254 -10.97 -13.67 31.12
CA SER A 254 -9.82 -13.06 31.78
C SER A 254 -8.49 -13.17 31.01
N GLY A 255 -7.51 -12.35 31.43
CA GLY A 255 -6.14 -12.32 30.89
C GLY A 255 -6.00 -11.53 29.59
N GLU A 256 -4.77 -11.30 29.13
CA GLU A 256 -4.48 -10.52 27.93
C GLU A 256 -4.62 -11.38 26.65
N ILE A 257 -5.43 -10.90 25.70
CA ILE A 257 -5.63 -11.56 24.41
C ILE A 257 -4.65 -10.98 23.38
N ASP A 258 -3.85 -11.86 22.77
CA ASP A 258 -2.94 -11.46 21.69
C ASP A 258 -3.67 -11.25 20.35
N PHE A 259 -4.00 -9.99 20.06
CA PHE A 259 -4.66 -9.62 18.80
C PHE A 259 -3.72 -9.40 17.61
N ARG A 260 -2.40 -9.56 17.76
CA ARG A 260 -1.44 -9.25 16.69
C ARG A 260 -1.63 -10.11 15.43
N ARG A 261 -2.27 -11.27 15.58
CA ARG A 261 -2.59 -12.22 14.50
C ARG A 261 -4.01 -12.09 13.96
N PHE A 262 -4.75 -11.06 14.35
CA PHE A 262 -6.09 -10.81 13.85
C PHE A 262 -6.08 -9.53 13.03
N ASP A 263 -6.62 -9.60 11.82
CA ASP A 263 -6.82 -8.40 11.00
C ASP A 263 -7.98 -7.54 11.52
N ASP A 264 -8.09 -6.34 10.98
CA ASP A 264 -9.05 -5.34 11.46
C ASP A 264 -10.51 -5.82 11.30
N ARG A 265 -10.83 -6.55 10.22
CA ARG A 265 -12.16 -7.15 10.02
C ARG A 265 -12.44 -8.29 11.00
N SER A 266 -11.44 -9.10 11.33
CA SER A 266 -11.53 -10.17 12.33
C SER A 266 -11.74 -9.59 13.73
N LEU A 267 -11.02 -8.50 14.08
CA LEU A 267 -11.28 -7.76 15.33
C LEU A 267 -12.67 -7.14 15.36
N SER A 268 -13.13 -6.65 14.21
CA SER A 268 -14.49 -6.12 14.08
C SER A 268 -15.55 -7.21 14.33
N ALA A 269 -15.29 -8.47 13.95
CA ALA A 269 -16.18 -9.59 14.24
C ALA A 269 -16.33 -9.81 15.75
N ILE A 270 -15.22 -9.73 16.51
CA ILE A 270 -15.23 -9.81 17.99
C ILE A 270 -15.96 -8.60 18.58
N ALA A 271 -15.57 -7.38 18.17
CA ALA A 271 -16.08 -6.14 18.75
C ALA A 271 -17.57 -5.91 18.51
N LEU A 272 -18.09 -6.33 17.35
CA LEU A 272 -19.50 -6.23 16.99
C LEU A 272 -20.33 -7.40 17.53
N ASN A 273 -19.73 -8.58 17.69
CA ASN A 273 -20.34 -9.79 18.24
C ASN A 273 -21.76 -10.08 17.73
N LYS A 274 -21.98 -9.99 16.40
CA LYS A 274 -23.33 -10.10 15.80
C LYS A 274 -24.02 -11.45 16.07
N ASP A 275 -23.24 -12.49 16.35
CA ASP A 275 -23.72 -13.87 16.56
C ASP A 275 -23.57 -14.35 18.03
N ASP A 276 -23.29 -13.43 18.97
CA ASP A 276 -23.14 -13.73 20.40
C ASP A 276 -22.09 -14.83 20.72
N GLN A 277 -21.02 -14.90 19.92
CA GLN A 277 -19.94 -15.91 20.04
C GLN A 277 -18.79 -15.49 20.96
N PHE A 278 -18.73 -14.20 21.32
CA PHE A 278 -17.64 -13.60 22.09
C PHE A 278 -18.11 -13.11 23.45
N SER A 279 -17.25 -13.23 24.46
CA SER A 279 -17.52 -12.79 25.83
C SER A 279 -17.42 -11.26 25.96
N THR A 280 -17.90 -10.72 27.08
CA THR A 280 -17.73 -9.30 27.40
C THR A 280 -16.26 -8.88 27.48
N HIS A 281 -15.39 -9.75 28.01
CA HIS A 281 -13.95 -9.49 28.12
C HIS A 281 -13.30 -9.41 26.73
N GLU A 282 -13.56 -10.40 25.87
CA GLU A 282 -13.07 -10.43 24.49
C GLU A 282 -13.52 -9.22 23.68
N ILE A 283 -14.80 -8.82 23.82
CA ILE A 283 -15.34 -7.62 23.18
C ILE A 283 -14.64 -6.35 23.68
N ALA A 284 -14.39 -6.25 24.98
CA ALA A 284 -13.75 -5.08 25.58
C ALA A 284 -12.31 -4.92 25.10
N GLU A 285 -11.52 -6.00 25.11
CA GLU A 285 -10.14 -5.97 24.63
C GLU A 285 -10.07 -5.74 23.11
N ALA A 286 -10.94 -6.37 22.31
CA ALA A 286 -10.98 -6.14 20.86
C ALA A 286 -11.31 -4.66 20.54
N LYS A 287 -12.25 -4.05 21.27
CA LYS A 287 -12.54 -2.61 21.13
C LYS A 287 -11.35 -1.74 21.57
N ALA A 288 -10.61 -2.14 22.61
CA ALA A 288 -9.41 -1.42 23.02
C ALA A 288 -8.33 -1.48 21.95
N GLU A 289 -8.08 -2.67 21.37
CA GLU A 289 -7.15 -2.86 20.27
C GLU A 289 -7.56 -2.03 19.06
N ILE A 290 -8.82 -2.10 18.59
CA ILE A 290 -9.30 -1.29 17.45
C ILE A 290 -9.00 0.20 17.66
N ARG A 291 -9.28 0.75 18.85
CA ARG A 291 -8.98 2.16 19.16
C ARG A 291 -7.48 2.45 19.16
N ALA A 292 -6.65 1.54 19.67
CA ALA A 292 -5.20 1.67 19.61
C ALA A 292 -4.68 1.65 18.17
N ARG A 293 -5.22 0.77 17.31
CA ARG A 293 -4.90 0.72 15.87
C ARG A 293 -5.29 2.01 15.17
N ASP A 294 -6.53 2.46 15.37
CA ASP A 294 -7.06 3.66 14.74
C ASP A 294 -6.28 4.90 15.15
N SER A 295 -6.02 5.09 16.46
CA SER A 295 -5.25 6.24 16.95
C SER A 295 -3.82 6.26 16.40
N ALA A 296 -3.12 5.12 16.39
CA ALA A 296 -1.79 5.02 15.80
C ALA A 296 -1.79 5.37 14.31
N ALA A 297 -2.82 4.90 13.59
CA ALA A 297 -2.91 5.07 12.15
C ALA A 297 -3.36 6.49 11.74
N ILE A 298 -4.21 7.14 12.56
CA ILE A 298 -4.54 8.58 12.45
C ILE A 298 -3.28 9.41 12.70
N LYS A 299 -2.51 9.11 13.76
CA LYS A 299 -1.25 9.79 14.07
C LYS A 299 -0.26 9.69 12.91
N ALA A 300 -0.07 8.49 12.36
CA ALA A 300 0.78 8.27 11.20
C ALA A 300 0.32 9.08 9.98
N SER A 301 -0.99 9.12 9.73
CA SER A 301 -1.57 9.91 8.64
C SER A 301 -1.30 11.41 8.84
N TYR A 302 -1.49 11.92 10.06
CA TYR A 302 -1.17 13.31 10.41
C TYR A 302 0.30 13.64 10.19
N GLN A 303 1.22 12.81 10.71
CA GLN A 303 2.67 13.01 10.55
C GLN A 303 3.11 12.96 9.08
N SER A 304 2.61 11.99 8.31
CA SER A 304 3.00 11.79 6.92
C SER A 304 2.50 12.86 5.96
N THR A 305 1.43 13.58 6.33
CA THR A 305 0.75 14.59 5.49
C THR A 305 0.89 16.02 6.02
N ALA A 306 1.72 16.23 7.04
CA ALA A 306 1.84 17.52 7.72
C ALA A 306 2.22 18.69 6.78
N GLU A 307 3.05 18.39 5.78
CA GLU A 307 3.52 19.36 4.78
C GLU A 307 2.55 19.51 3.59
N GLU A 308 1.52 18.67 3.51
CA GLU A 308 0.59 18.65 2.38
C GLU A 308 -0.69 19.41 2.71
N ALA A 309 -0.92 20.47 1.94
CA ALA A 309 -2.14 21.25 1.97
C ALA A 309 -3.39 20.35 1.80
N GLY A 310 -4.03 19.97 2.90
CA GLY A 310 -5.26 19.17 2.90
C GLY A 310 -5.01 17.67 2.93
N GLY A 311 -3.74 17.27 2.96
CA GLY A 311 -3.31 15.88 2.96
C GLY A 311 -3.91 15.09 4.11
N PHE A 312 -4.02 15.67 5.32
CA PHE A 312 -4.61 14.96 6.46
C PHE A 312 -6.07 14.57 6.22
N GLY A 313 -6.92 15.51 5.78
CA GLY A 313 -8.34 15.19 5.57
C GLY A 313 -8.54 14.24 4.39
N LYS A 314 -7.74 14.38 3.32
CA LYS A 314 -7.68 13.38 2.25
C LYS A 314 -7.28 11.99 2.75
N ALA A 315 -6.27 11.90 3.62
CA ALA A 315 -5.85 10.64 4.20
C ALA A 315 -6.95 10.00 5.07
N MET A 316 -7.73 10.82 5.79
CA MET A 316 -8.89 10.33 6.55
C MET A 316 -10.03 9.85 5.66
N ILE A 317 -10.35 10.56 4.58
CA ILE A 317 -11.34 10.13 3.57
C ILE A 317 -10.88 8.82 2.92
N THR A 318 -9.60 8.71 2.57
CA THR A 318 -9.02 7.50 1.99
C THR A 318 -9.09 6.32 2.95
N ARG A 319 -8.78 6.54 4.23
CA ARG A 319 -8.90 5.53 5.29
C ARG A 319 -10.33 5.03 5.42
N TYR A 320 -11.31 5.94 5.52
CA TYR A 320 -12.71 5.56 5.58
C TYR A 320 -13.10 4.70 4.39
N ALA A 321 -12.71 5.11 3.18
CA ALA A 321 -13.04 4.40 1.95
C ALA A 321 -12.34 3.02 1.85
N ALA A 322 -11.17 2.84 2.45
CA ALA A 322 -10.45 1.56 2.49
C ALA A 322 -11.06 0.54 3.46
N MET A 323 -11.80 0.99 4.48
CA MET A 323 -12.43 0.12 5.47
C MET A 323 -13.69 -0.53 4.90
N THR A 324 -13.92 -1.78 5.30
CA THR A 324 -15.19 -2.50 5.16
C THR A 324 -16.26 -1.89 6.07
N VAL A 325 -17.53 -2.22 5.80
CA VAL A 325 -18.66 -1.74 6.61
C VAL A 325 -18.51 -2.16 8.07
N GLU A 326 -18.03 -3.38 8.33
CA GLU A 326 -17.85 -3.87 9.70
C GLU A 326 -16.69 -3.18 10.43
N GLU A 327 -15.58 -2.92 9.74
CA GLU A 327 -14.46 -2.15 10.28
C GLU A 327 -14.91 -0.73 10.64
N ARG A 328 -15.68 -0.08 9.76
CA ARG A 328 -16.24 1.26 10.03
C ARG A 328 -17.15 1.23 11.26
N GLN A 329 -18.06 0.26 11.33
CA GLN A 329 -19.01 0.13 12.43
C GLN A 329 -18.29 -0.13 13.77
N ALA A 330 -17.30 -1.02 13.78
CA ALA A 330 -16.56 -1.38 15.00
C ALA A 330 -15.66 -0.24 15.50
N GLY A 331 -15.04 0.51 14.59
CA GLY A 331 -14.22 1.68 14.91
C GLY A 331 -15.02 2.97 15.20
N GLY A 332 -16.33 2.97 14.95
CA GLY A 332 -17.18 4.16 15.12
C GLY A 332 -17.04 5.20 14.00
N TRP A 333 -16.55 4.78 12.83
CA TRP A 333 -16.50 5.61 11.62
C TRP A 333 -17.89 5.70 10.99
N THR A 334 -18.60 6.80 11.24
CA THR A 334 -19.98 6.96 10.75
C THR A 334 -20.04 7.66 9.39
N PRO A 335 -21.11 7.46 8.61
CA PRO A 335 -21.36 8.21 7.38
C PRO A 335 -21.39 9.72 7.60
N GLU A 336 -21.83 10.19 8.77
CA GLU A 336 -21.86 11.62 9.12
C GLU A 336 -20.45 12.17 9.34
N ILE A 337 -19.55 11.39 9.95
CA ILE A 337 -18.13 11.77 10.06
C ILE A 337 -17.51 11.86 8.67
N TYR A 338 -17.79 10.89 7.79
CA TYR A 338 -17.36 10.93 6.40
C TYR A 338 -17.87 12.17 5.66
N ALA A 339 -19.17 12.45 5.73
CA ALA A 339 -19.78 13.62 5.09
C ALA A 339 -19.14 14.94 5.56
N ARG A 340 -18.89 15.07 6.87
CA ARG A 340 -18.20 16.25 7.42
C ARG A 340 -16.77 16.38 6.90
N MET A 341 -16.02 15.27 6.80
CA MET A 341 -14.66 15.29 6.24
C MET A 341 -14.67 15.73 4.78
N THR A 342 -15.61 15.22 3.98
CA THR A 342 -15.75 15.61 2.57
C THR A 342 -16.16 17.07 2.41
N ASP A 343 -17.08 17.56 3.22
CA ASP A 343 -17.55 18.95 3.18
C ASP A 343 -16.43 19.94 3.56
N LEU A 344 -15.64 19.60 4.59
CA LEU A 344 -14.48 20.40 4.98
C LEU A 344 -13.42 20.45 3.88
N GLN A 345 -13.17 19.34 3.18
CA GLN A 345 -12.25 19.32 2.05
C GLN A 345 -12.78 20.12 0.86
N ALA A 346 -14.05 19.96 0.51
CA ALA A 346 -14.67 20.74 -0.57
C ALA A 346 -14.66 22.24 -0.27
N SER A 347 -14.91 22.64 0.99
CA SER A 347 -14.86 24.03 1.43
C SER A 347 -13.44 24.62 1.30
N ARG A 348 -12.42 23.82 1.62
CA ARG A 348 -11.02 24.19 1.43
C ARG A 348 -10.68 24.42 -0.04
N GLU A 349 -11.09 23.52 -0.93
CA GLU A 349 -10.87 23.66 -2.38
C GLU A 349 -11.56 24.92 -2.93
N LYS A 350 -12.80 25.16 -2.53
CA LYS A 350 -13.53 26.39 -2.89
C LYS A 350 -12.76 27.63 -2.43
N LEU A 351 -12.31 27.66 -1.18
CA LEU A 351 -11.54 28.79 -0.65
C LEU A 351 -10.24 29.01 -1.42
N ALA A 352 -9.53 27.94 -1.79
CA ALA A 352 -8.33 28.05 -2.62
C ALA A 352 -8.62 28.63 -4.01
N GLN A 353 -9.76 28.29 -4.63
CA GLN A 353 -10.16 28.83 -5.93
C GLN A 353 -10.52 30.33 -5.89
N MET A 354 -10.83 30.87 -4.71
CA MET A 354 -11.15 32.29 -4.55
C MET A 354 -9.93 33.20 -4.65
N PHE A 355 -8.71 32.66 -4.48
CA PHE A 355 -7.48 33.44 -4.45
C PHE A 355 -6.53 32.99 -5.55
N ASN A 356 -5.95 33.95 -6.26
CA ASN A 356 -4.80 33.72 -7.12
C ASN A 356 -3.56 33.38 -6.28
N ALA A 357 -2.54 32.81 -6.92
CA ALA A 357 -1.28 32.46 -6.24
C ALA A 357 -0.54 33.66 -5.60
N ASP A 358 -0.87 34.88 -6.02
CA ASP A 358 -0.35 36.14 -5.45
C ASP A 358 -1.18 36.69 -4.28
N GLY A 359 -2.22 35.94 -3.85
CA GLY A 359 -3.10 36.32 -2.75
C GLY A 359 -4.20 37.31 -3.13
N SER A 360 -4.31 37.72 -4.40
CA SER A 360 -5.42 38.53 -4.89
C SER A 360 -6.68 37.68 -5.09
N LEU A 361 -7.87 38.29 -5.09
CA LEU A 361 -9.10 37.57 -5.41
C LEU A 361 -9.10 37.16 -6.90
N ALA A 362 -9.40 35.90 -7.18
CA ALA A 362 -9.48 35.35 -8.53
C ALA A 362 -10.62 35.97 -9.37
N SER A 363 -11.62 36.57 -8.72
CA SER A 363 -12.71 37.36 -9.34
C SER A 363 -13.36 38.32 -8.32
N PRO A 364 -14.00 39.42 -8.76
CA PRO A 364 -14.72 40.32 -7.86
C PRO A 364 -15.86 39.57 -7.15
N PRO A 365 -16.02 39.71 -5.82
CA PRO A 365 -16.93 38.88 -5.05
C PRO A 365 -18.39 39.23 -5.38
N SER A 366 -19.13 38.27 -5.95
CA SER A 366 -20.58 38.31 -6.03
C SER A 366 -21.15 37.67 -4.77
N LEU A 367 -22.02 38.39 -4.04
CA LEU A 367 -22.75 37.88 -2.86
C LEU A 367 -23.61 36.63 -3.16
N LEU A 368 -23.89 36.33 -4.44
CA LEU A 368 -24.62 35.14 -4.87
C LEU A 368 -23.74 33.88 -4.93
N ASP A 369 -22.42 33.99 -4.90
CA ASP A 369 -21.51 32.82 -4.83
C ASP A 369 -21.37 32.26 -3.39
N TRP A 370 -22.05 32.87 -2.41
CA TRP A 370 -21.94 32.59 -0.98
C TRP A 370 -23.17 31.89 -0.37
N LEU A 371 -24.21 31.63 -1.16
CA LEU A 371 -25.40 30.86 -0.82
C LEU A 371 -25.42 29.56 -1.64
#